data_AF-A0A5M8F9B7-F1
#
_entry.id   AF-A0A5M8F9B7-F1
#
_cell.length_a   1.000
_cell.length_b   1.000
_cell.length_c   1.000
_cell.angle_alpha   90.00
_cell.angle_beta   90.00
_cell.angle_gamma   90.00
#
_symmetry.space_group_name_H-M   'P 1'
#
loop_
_entity.id
_entity.type
_entity.pdbx_description
1 polymer ?
#
loop_
_entity_poly.entity_id
_entity_poly.type
_entity_poly.pdbx_seq_one_letter_code
_entity_poly.pdbx_strand_id
1 'polypeptide(L)'
;EMLAWENSGFSLDAAVRVGAHDRAGLERLLRYCARPPFALERLELIDERQVIYRLPRTQRDGTTALSLTPLELIDHLAALIPPPRRHRHRYHGVLAPNSPLRAAAVALGRDAADDLSASAEANPPSAAPLRNVRSPARYLWAMLLARLFESLPLVCPNCGADMRIIAFVTEAAPVERILLALGEPTEPPPIAPARGPPAWDEDLGPMP
;
A
#
# COMPACT_ATOMS: atom_id res chain seq x y z
N GLU A 1 -22.46 -12.81 4.85
CA GLU A 1 -21.31 -13.52 4.26
C GLU A 1 -20.38 -12.51 3.59
N MET A 2 -19.06 -12.63 3.83
CA MET A 2 -18.03 -11.68 3.36
C MET A 2 -17.76 -11.76 1.84
N LEU A 3 -18.35 -12.71 1.13
CA LEU A 3 -18.13 -12.96 -0.31
C LEU A 3 -18.98 -12.08 -1.24
N ALA A 4 -19.93 -11.30 -0.70
CA ALA A 4 -20.81 -10.43 -1.49
C ALA A 4 -20.30 -8.98 -1.62
N TRP A 5 -19.05 -8.69 -1.21
CA TRP A 5 -18.52 -7.32 -1.15
C TRP A 5 -17.47 -7.10 -2.24
N GLU A 6 -17.81 -6.29 -3.25
CA GLU A 6 -17.02 -6.06 -4.48
C GLU A 6 -15.63 -5.44 -4.28
N ASN A 7 -15.25 -5.02 -3.07
CA ASN A 7 -13.94 -4.42 -2.80
C ASN A 7 -13.44 -4.78 -1.39
N SER A 8 -12.82 -5.94 -1.19
CA SER A 8 -12.02 -6.20 0.03
C SER A 8 -10.59 -5.65 -0.08
N GLY A 9 -10.30 -4.88 -1.14
CA GLY A 9 -8.97 -4.48 -1.58
C GLY A 9 -8.31 -3.40 -0.73
N PHE A 10 -7.66 -3.81 0.35
CA PHE A 10 -6.66 -2.96 1.00
C PHE A 10 -5.32 -3.69 1.07
N SER A 11 -4.41 -3.32 0.18
CA SER A 11 -2.98 -3.56 0.34
C SER A 11 -2.43 -2.47 1.26
N LEU A 12 -2.04 -2.83 2.48
CA LEU A 12 -1.38 -1.92 3.40
C LEU A 12 0.13 -2.03 3.16
N ASP A 13 0.70 -1.05 2.46
CA ASP A 13 2.15 -0.92 2.30
C ASP A 13 2.75 -0.40 3.61
N ALA A 14 3.52 -1.27 4.28
CA ALA A 14 4.21 -0.97 5.54
C ALA A 14 5.69 -0.62 5.35
N ALA A 15 6.18 -0.49 4.10
CA ALA A 15 7.56 -0.13 3.81
C ALA A 15 7.86 1.34 4.15
N VAL A 16 6.86 2.22 4.02
CA VAL A 16 7.00 3.64 4.36
C VAL A 16 6.72 3.85 5.84
N ARG A 17 7.77 4.16 6.61
CA ARG A 17 7.67 4.52 8.03
C ARG A 17 8.12 5.95 8.24
N VAL A 18 7.35 6.70 9.03
CA VAL A 18 7.75 8.01 9.52
C VAL A 18 8.25 7.83 10.95
N GLY A 19 9.55 7.95 11.15
CA GLY A 19 10.17 7.84 12.48
C GLY A 19 9.80 9.04 13.35
N ALA A 20 9.78 8.85 14.68
CA ALA A 20 9.41 9.91 15.63
C ALA A 20 10.29 11.18 15.53
N HIS A 21 11.49 11.07 14.97
CA HIS A 21 12.45 12.18 14.83
C HIS A 21 12.62 12.63 13.36
N ASP A 22 11.91 12.01 12.41
CA ASP A 22 11.91 12.43 10.99
C ASP A 22 10.94 13.61 10.81
N ARG A 23 11.44 14.82 11.09
CA ARG A 23 10.64 16.06 10.98
C ARG A 23 10.14 16.28 9.56
N ALA A 24 10.96 15.99 8.56
CA ALA A 24 10.57 16.11 7.15
C ALA A 24 9.48 15.09 6.77
N GLY A 25 9.55 13.86 7.27
CA GLY A 25 8.52 12.84 7.09
C GLY A 25 7.20 13.18 7.77
N LEU A 26 7.25 13.68 9.00
CA LEU A 26 6.06 14.16 9.72
C LEU A 26 5.41 15.32 8.99
N GLU A 27 6.20 16.27 8.47
CA GLU A 27 5.71 17.37 7.68
C GLU A 27 5.01 16.89 6.40
N ARG A 28 5.62 15.95 5.65
CA ARG A 28 4.98 15.34 4.48
C ARG A 28 3.65 14.67 4.83
N LEU A 29 3.58 13.97 5.96
CA LEU A 29 2.35 13.33 6.43
C LEU A 29 1.27 14.37 6.77
N LEU A 30 1.64 15.44 7.49
CA LEU A 30 0.73 16.53 7.82
C LEU A 30 0.23 17.24 6.54
N ARG A 31 1.12 17.51 5.58
CA ARG A 31 0.77 18.06 4.26
C ARG A 31 -0.21 17.15 3.51
N TYR A 32 -0.02 15.83 3.58
CA TYR A 32 -0.95 14.87 2.99
C TYR A 32 -2.33 14.87 3.69
N CYS A 33 -2.35 14.85 5.02
CA CYS A 33 -3.59 14.89 5.81
C CYS A 33 -4.37 16.20 5.64
N ALA A 34 -3.66 17.32 5.47
CA ALA A 34 -4.23 18.65 5.25
C ALA A 34 -4.59 18.92 3.79
N ARG A 35 -4.41 17.94 2.87
CA ARG A 35 -4.66 18.15 1.45
C ARG A 35 -6.15 18.50 1.23
N PRO A 36 -6.46 19.67 0.67
CA PRO A 36 -7.83 20.03 0.41
C PRO A 36 -8.43 19.08 -0.65
N PRO A 37 -9.74 18.77 -0.57
CA PRO A 37 -10.41 17.88 -1.52
C PRO A 37 -10.52 18.47 -2.93
N PHE A 38 -10.27 19.77 -3.09
CA PHE A 38 -10.30 20.50 -4.36
C PHE A 38 -9.14 21.50 -4.44
N ALA A 39 -8.84 21.96 -5.66
CA ALA A 39 -7.84 22.99 -5.90
C ALA A 39 -8.51 24.36 -6.08
N LEU A 40 -8.12 25.36 -5.27
CA LEU A 40 -8.70 26.70 -5.32
C LEU A 40 -8.49 27.39 -6.67
N GLU A 41 -7.35 27.15 -7.33
CA GLU A 41 -7.04 27.65 -8.68
C GLU A 41 -8.07 27.26 -9.76
N ARG A 42 -8.91 26.25 -9.48
CA ARG A 42 -9.93 25.72 -10.39
C ARG A 42 -11.34 26.14 -10.01
N LEU A 43 -11.49 26.85 -8.91
CA LEU A 43 -12.76 27.31 -8.39
C LEU A 43 -12.94 28.79 -8.74
N GLU A 44 -13.96 29.09 -9.53
CA GLU A 44 -14.28 30.45 -9.95
C GLU A 44 -15.68 30.81 -9.53
N LEU A 45 -15.82 31.91 -8.80
CA LEU A 45 -17.11 32.51 -8.49
C LEU A 45 -17.47 33.44 -9.65
N ILE A 46 -18.54 33.13 -10.38
CA ILE A 46 -19.02 34.00 -11.46
C ILE A 46 -19.90 35.11 -10.89
N ASP A 47 -20.82 34.73 -10.01
CA ASP A 47 -21.73 35.62 -9.30
C ASP A 47 -22.14 35.00 -7.95
N GLU A 48 -23.04 35.65 -7.21
CA GLU A 48 -23.53 35.14 -5.91
C GLU A 48 -24.35 33.84 -6.03
N ARG A 49 -24.71 33.41 -7.24
CA ARG A 49 -25.58 32.25 -7.50
C ARG A 49 -24.84 31.09 -8.14
N GLN A 50 -23.65 31.32 -8.67
CA GLN A 50 -22.98 30.35 -9.54
C GLN A 50 -21.47 30.30 -9.28
N VAL A 51 -21.02 29.09 -8.98
CA VAL A 51 -19.63 28.69 -8.85
C VAL A 51 -19.31 27.71 -9.97
N ILE A 52 -18.19 27.92 -10.65
CA ILE A 52 -17.64 26.97 -11.61
C ILE A 52 -16.41 26.30 -11.01
N TYR A 53 -16.39 24.96 -11.06
CA TYR A 53 -15.20 24.17 -10.74
C TYR A 53 -14.68 23.45 -11.99
N ARG A 54 -13.47 23.80 -12.44
CA ARG A 54 -12.83 23.13 -13.59
C ARG A 54 -12.26 21.78 -13.18
N LEU A 55 -12.60 20.75 -13.93
CA LEU A 55 -12.15 19.38 -13.64
C LEU A 55 -10.72 19.16 -14.17
N PRO A 56 -9.85 18.44 -13.43
CA PRO A 56 -8.50 18.09 -13.89
C PRO A 56 -8.48 17.25 -15.16
N ARG A 57 -9.55 16.49 -15.39
CA ARG A 57 -9.71 15.59 -16.53
C ARG A 57 -11.14 15.72 -17.03
N THR A 58 -11.30 15.59 -18.33
CA THR A 58 -12.60 15.43 -18.95
C THR A 58 -13.27 14.17 -18.42
N GLN A 59 -14.54 14.27 -18.04
CA GLN A 59 -15.34 13.09 -17.73
C GLN A 59 -15.61 12.30 -19.01
N ARG A 60 -16.09 11.05 -18.87
CA ARG A 60 -16.48 10.21 -20.01
C ARG A 60 -17.54 10.89 -20.89
N ASP A 61 -18.39 11.71 -20.26
CA ASP A 61 -19.48 12.43 -20.92
C ASP A 61 -19.03 13.75 -21.56
N GLY A 62 -17.72 14.04 -21.57
CA GLY A 62 -17.15 15.26 -22.15
C GLY A 62 -17.18 16.48 -21.23
N THR A 63 -17.78 16.38 -20.04
CA THR A 63 -17.84 17.48 -19.07
C THR A 63 -16.44 17.91 -18.61
N THR A 64 -16.14 19.20 -18.76
CA THR A 64 -14.87 19.83 -18.39
C THR A 64 -14.95 20.66 -17.12
N ALA A 65 -16.14 21.12 -16.75
CA ALA A 65 -16.37 21.93 -15.56
C ALA A 65 -17.74 21.62 -14.94
N LEU A 66 -17.81 21.75 -13.61
CA LEU A 66 -19.05 21.68 -12.84
C LEU A 66 -19.57 23.09 -12.61
N SER A 67 -20.84 23.33 -12.92
CA SER A 67 -21.52 24.56 -12.53
C SER A 67 -22.48 24.25 -11.40
N LEU A 68 -22.27 24.89 -10.25
CA LEU A 68 -22.98 24.63 -9.01
C LEU A 68 -23.42 25.96 -8.39
N THR A 69 -24.49 25.94 -7.62
CA THR A 69 -24.75 27.03 -6.67
C THR A 69 -23.75 26.96 -5.50
N PRO A 70 -23.51 28.07 -4.77
CA PRO A 70 -22.66 28.05 -3.59
C PRO A 70 -23.11 27.02 -2.54
N LEU A 71 -24.42 26.83 -2.38
CA LEU A 71 -24.97 25.86 -1.43
C LEU A 71 -24.80 24.41 -1.92
N GLU A 72 -24.96 24.13 -3.21
CA GLU A 72 -24.68 22.79 -3.77
C GLU A 72 -23.20 22.43 -3.63
N LEU A 73 -22.30 23.39 -3.84
CA LEU A 73 -20.87 23.17 -3.59
C LEU A 73 -20.62 22.78 -2.12
N ILE A 74 -21.20 23.52 -1.17
CA ILE A 74 -21.06 23.22 0.26
C ILE A 74 -21.65 21.84 0.59
N ASP A 75 -22.80 21.49 0.02
CA ASP A 75 -23.45 20.19 0.24
C ASP A 75 -22.57 19.03 -0.26
N HIS A 76 -22.02 19.16 -1.48
CA HIS A 76 -21.07 18.17 -2.01
C HIS A 76 -19.80 18.04 -1.17
N LEU A 77 -19.29 19.15 -0.62
CA LEU A 77 -18.14 19.11 0.30
C LEU A 77 -18.50 18.45 1.64
N ALA A 78 -19.68 18.77 2.18
CA ALA A 78 -20.18 18.20 3.41
C ALA A 78 -20.41 16.68 3.29
N ALA A 79 -20.76 16.18 2.10
CA ALA A 79 -20.90 14.75 1.84
C ALA A 79 -19.61 13.94 2.06
N LEU A 80 -18.43 14.57 2.00
CA LEU A 80 -17.15 13.94 2.33
C LEU A 80 -16.95 13.75 3.84
N ILE A 81 -17.70 14.51 4.66
CA ILE A 81 -17.65 14.41 6.12
C ILE A 81 -18.53 13.22 6.53
N PRO A 82 -17.95 12.15 7.10
CA PRO A 82 -18.73 11.01 7.51
C PRO A 82 -19.72 11.40 8.61
N PRO A 83 -20.92 10.80 8.63
CA PRO A 83 -21.93 11.12 9.62
C PRO A 83 -21.41 10.82 11.04
N PRO A 84 -21.83 11.61 12.03
CA PRO A 84 -21.35 11.49 13.38
C PRO A 84 -21.64 10.10 13.96
N ARG A 85 -20.78 9.65 14.89
CA ARG A 85 -20.91 8.38 15.61
C ARG A 85 -20.82 7.12 14.73
N ARG A 86 -20.30 7.22 13.50
CA ARG A 86 -19.91 6.04 12.71
C ARG A 86 -18.41 5.77 12.83
N HIS A 87 -18.06 4.52 13.14
CA HIS A 87 -16.66 4.07 13.10
C HIS A 87 -16.12 4.14 11.66
N ARG A 88 -15.19 5.07 11.43
CA ARG A 88 -14.51 5.27 10.14
C ARG A 88 -13.47 4.21 9.85
N HIS A 89 -12.84 3.66 10.89
CA HIS A 89 -11.90 2.56 10.80
C HIS A 89 -12.61 1.28 11.19
N ARG A 90 -12.84 0.41 10.21
CA ARG A 90 -13.29 -0.96 10.43
C ARG A 90 -12.12 -1.87 10.17
N TYR A 91 -11.58 -2.48 11.23
CA TYR A 91 -10.60 -3.53 11.05
C TYR A 91 -11.34 -4.79 10.58
N HIS A 92 -10.82 -5.40 9.52
CA HIS A 92 -11.35 -6.63 8.94
C HIS A 92 -10.37 -7.79 9.16
N GLY A 93 -10.89 -9.02 9.06
CA GLY A 93 -10.08 -10.24 9.19
C GLY A 93 -9.47 -10.39 10.59
N VAL A 94 -8.23 -10.88 10.64
CA VAL A 94 -7.56 -11.24 11.91
C VAL A 94 -7.40 -10.04 12.85
N LEU A 95 -7.32 -8.82 12.31
CA LEU A 95 -7.22 -7.59 13.09
C LEU A 95 -8.59 -7.00 13.49
N ALA A 96 -9.72 -7.60 13.12
CA ALA A 96 -11.04 -7.11 13.54
C ALA A 96 -11.18 -7.13 15.07
N PRO A 97 -11.89 -6.17 15.71
CA PRO A 97 -11.96 -6.08 17.17
C PRO A 97 -12.46 -7.36 17.86
N ASN A 98 -13.36 -8.10 17.20
CA ASN A 98 -13.93 -9.36 17.70
C ASN A 98 -13.38 -10.60 16.98
N SER A 99 -12.25 -10.50 16.29
CA SER A 99 -11.63 -11.68 15.66
C SER A 99 -11.05 -12.60 16.74
N PRO A 100 -11.38 -13.91 16.72
CA PRO A 100 -10.83 -14.87 17.69
C PRO A 100 -9.31 -15.00 17.57
N LEU A 101 -8.73 -14.65 16.42
CA LEU A 101 -7.29 -14.71 16.15
C LEU A 101 -6.56 -13.40 16.46
N ARG A 102 -7.27 -12.33 16.87
CA ARG A 102 -6.67 -11.02 17.11
C ARG A 102 -5.64 -11.04 18.23
N ALA A 103 -5.92 -11.73 19.33
CA ALA A 103 -5.00 -11.83 20.46
C ALA A 103 -3.65 -12.43 20.05
N ALA A 104 -3.68 -13.52 19.27
CA ALA A 104 -2.48 -14.17 18.76
C ALA A 104 -1.71 -13.28 17.77
N ALA A 105 -2.41 -12.58 16.86
CA ALA A 105 -1.75 -11.70 15.88
C ALA A 105 -1.12 -10.46 16.51
N VAL A 106 -1.74 -9.88 17.54
CA VAL A 106 -1.18 -8.74 18.28
C VAL A 106 0.03 -9.17 19.12
N ALA A 107 0.00 -10.36 19.73
CA ALA A 107 1.14 -10.91 20.48
C ALA A 107 2.37 -11.10 19.57
N LEU A 108 2.20 -11.77 18.42
CA LEU A 108 3.28 -11.97 17.45
C LEU A 108 3.90 -10.66 16.97
N GLY A 109 3.09 -9.61 16.79
CA GLY A 109 3.58 -8.29 16.39
C GLY A 109 4.36 -7.54 17.47
N ARG A 110 4.11 -7.83 18.76
CA ARG A 110 4.88 -7.27 19.88
C ARG A 110 6.22 -7.98 20.02
N ASP A 111 6.23 -9.31 19.96
CA ASP A 111 7.46 -10.09 20.06
C ASP A 111 8.46 -9.70 18.96
N ALA A 112 7.97 -9.45 17.74
CA ALA A 112 8.82 -8.96 16.64
C ALA A 112 9.34 -7.53 16.83
N ALA A 113 8.65 -6.67 17.58
CA ALA A 113 9.10 -5.31 17.90
C ALA A 113 10.08 -5.29 19.09
N ASP A 114 9.88 -6.19 20.05
CA ASP A 114 10.76 -6.37 21.20
C ASP A 114 12.09 -7.03 20.77
N ASP A 115 12.08 -7.97 19.81
CA ASP A 115 13.30 -8.56 19.23
C ASP A 115 14.16 -7.54 18.45
N LEU A 116 13.53 -6.56 17.79
CA LEU A 116 14.24 -5.48 17.08
C LEU A 116 14.85 -4.45 18.03
N SER A 117 14.30 -4.30 19.24
CA SER A 117 14.85 -3.40 20.25
C SER A 117 15.88 -4.08 21.16
N ALA A 118 15.80 -5.40 21.35
CA ALA A 118 16.80 -6.19 22.07
C ALA A 118 18.10 -6.44 21.27
N SER A 119 18.09 -6.26 19.96
CA SER A 119 19.25 -6.51 19.09
C SER A 119 20.29 -5.36 19.06
N ALA A 120 20.10 -4.29 19.84
CA ALA A 120 21.03 -3.17 19.91
C ALA A 120 22.16 -3.33 20.94
N GLU A 121 22.07 -4.29 21.88
CA GLU A 121 23.11 -4.52 22.89
C GLU A 121 23.33 -6.01 23.16
N ALA A 122 24.17 -6.68 22.34
CA ALA A 122 24.94 -7.84 22.79
C ALA A 122 26.07 -8.21 21.82
N ASN A 123 27.27 -8.34 22.39
CA ASN A 123 28.53 -8.81 21.79
C ASN A 123 28.42 -10.15 21.00
N PRO A 124 29.35 -10.44 20.07
CA PRO A 124 29.23 -11.56 19.15
C PRO A 124 29.51 -12.92 19.83
N PRO A 125 28.70 -13.97 19.61
CA PRO A 125 29.03 -15.30 20.09
C PRO A 125 29.78 -16.15 19.05
N SER A 126 30.72 -16.92 19.59
CA SER A 126 31.55 -17.94 18.96
C SER A 126 30.73 -19.08 18.33
N ALA A 127 31.27 -19.64 17.25
CA ALA A 127 30.67 -20.66 16.40
C ALA A 127 30.61 -22.05 17.07
N ALA A 128 29.40 -22.55 17.28
CA ALA A 128 29.09 -23.97 17.34
C ALA A 128 27.85 -24.23 16.46
N PRO A 129 27.75 -25.36 15.73
CA PRO A 129 26.71 -25.53 14.72
C PRO A 129 25.38 -25.81 15.43
N LEU A 130 24.51 -24.80 15.47
CA LEU A 130 23.11 -24.99 15.83
C LEU A 130 22.49 -25.96 14.83
N ARG A 131 22.04 -27.12 15.33
CA ARG A 131 21.10 -27.97 14.62
C ARG A 131 19.93 -27.08 14.21
N ASN A 132 19.71 -26.93 12.90
CA ASN A 132 18.68 -26.08 12.31
C ASN A 132 17.28 -26.49 12.78
N VAL A 133 16.88 -26.05 13.98
CA VAL A 133 15.48 -25.91 14.35
C VAL A 133 14.94 -24.85 13.39
N ARG A 134 14.26 -25.33 12.35
CA ARG A 134 13.77 -24.53 11.23
C ARG A 134 13.01 -23.34 11.80
N SER A 135 13.50 -22.13 11.53
CA SER A 135 12.86 -20.91 11.97
C SER A 135 11.40 -20.87 11.46
N PRO A 136 10.43 -20.47 12.30
CA PRO A 136 9.03 -20.35 11.90
C PRO A 136 8.84 -19.31 10.76
N ALA A 137 9.84 -18.46 10.52
CA ALA A 137 9.89 -17.53 9.39
C ALA A 137 10.09 -18.21 8.02
N ARG A 138 10.40 -19.51 7.94
CA ARG A 138 10.49 -20.25 6.67
C ARG A 138 9.13 -20.75 6.16
N TYR A 139 8.03 -20.30 6.76
CA TYR A 139 6.71 -20.42 6.18
C TYR A 139 6.55 -19.40 5.02
N LEU A 140 6.94 -19.86 3.82
CA LEU A 140 6.12 -19.85 2.59
C LEU A 140 5.99 -18.58 1.73
N TRP A 141 7.04 -18.24 0.99
CA TRP A 141 6.83 -17.58 -0.30
C TRP A 141 5.82 -18.38 -1.17
N ALA A 142 5.86 -19.72 -1.11
CA ALA A 142 5.00 -20.60 -1.90
C ALA A 142 3.50 -20.53 -1.51
N MET A 143 3.15 -20.53 -0.22
CA MET A 143 1.76 -20.31 0.22
C MET A 143 1.35 -18.84 0.12
N LEU A 144 2.27 -17.87 0.14
CA LEU A 144 1.92 -16.49 -0.21
C LEU A 144 1.48 -16.41 -1.67
N LEU A 145 2.19 -17.06 -2.59
CA LEU A 145 1.76 -17.18 -3.99
C LEU A 145 0.44 -17.95 -4.11
N ALA A 146 0.27 -19.05 -3.36
CA ALA A 146 -1.00 -19.79 -3.34
C ALA A 146 -2.17 -18.99 -2.78
N ARG A 147 -1.93 -18.10 -1.81
CA ARG A 147 -2.97 -17.27 -1.21
C ARG A 147 -3.32 -16.07 -2.10
N LEU A 148 -2.33 -15.43 -2.72
CA LEU A 148 -2.51 -14.17 -3.44
C LEU A 148 -2.87 -14.39 -4.91
N PHE A 149 -2.26 -15.40 -5.53
CA PHE A 149 -2.40 -15.70 -6.96
C PHE A 149 -3.06 -17.04 -7.22
N GLU A 150 -3.56 -17.73 -6.18
CA GLU A 150 -4.18 -19.05 -6.28
C GLU A 150 -3.29 -20.09 -7.00
N SER A 151 -1.97 -19.88 -6.99
CA SER A 151 -0.99 -20.72 -7.67
C SER A 151 -0.18 -21.55 -6.68
N LEU A 152 -0.09 -22.87 -6.91
CA LEU A 152 0.71 -23.79 -6.10
C LEU A 152 2.05 -24.06 -6.80
N PRO A 153 3.09 -23.24 -6.59
CA PRO A 153 4.34 -23.31 -7.36
C PRO A 153 5.17 -24.59 -7.10
N LEU A 154 4.82 -25.36 -6.08
CA LEU A 154 5.47 -26.63 -5.74
C LEU A 154 4.62 -27.85 -6.11
N VAL A 155 3.55 -27.68 -6.87
CA VAL A 155 2.74 -28.77 -7.43
C VAL A 155 2.87 -28.70 -8.95
N CYS A 156 3.21 -29.82 -9.58
CA CYS A 156 3.34 -29.87 -11.03
C CYS A 156 1.95 -29.66 -11.69
N PRO A 157 1.78 -28.69 -12.61
CA PRO A 157 0.49 -28.45 -13.25
C PRO A 157 0.04 -29.59 -14.19
N ASN A 158 0.96 -30.45 -14.64
CA ASN A 158 0.65 -31.54 -15.57
C ASN A 158 0.30 -32.86 -14.88
N CYS A 159 0.96 -33.19 -13.75
CA CYS A 159 0.77 -34.49 -13.07
C CYS A 159 0.38 -34.38 -11.60
N GLY A 160 0.34 -33.18 -11.01
CA GLY A 160 -0.04 -32.97 -9.61
C GLY A 160 0.98 -33.44 -8.57
N ALA A 161 2.17 -33.90 -8.98
CA ALA A 161 3.20 -34.34 -8.06
C ALA A 161 3.92 -33.16 -7.38
N ASP A 162 4.46 -33.41 -6.19
CA ASP A 162 5.25 -32.45 -5.43
C ASP A 162 6.58 -32.15 -6.15
N MET A 163 6.88 -30.86 -6.32
CA MET A 163 8.12 -30.35 -6.89
C MET A 163 9.04 -29.84 -5.77
N ARG A 164 10.35 -29.98 -5.96
CA ARG A 164 11.37 -29.46 -5.04
C ARG A 164 12.27 -28.44 -5.75
N ILE A 165 12.66 -27.39 -5.03
CA ILE A 165 13.66 -26.43 -5.50
C ILE A 165 15.02 -27.13 -5.51
N ILE A 166 15.68 -27.15 -6.66
CA ILE A 166 16.99 -27.79 -6.83
C ILE A 166 18.16 -26.79 -6.81
N ALA A 167 17.92 -25.55 -7.24
CA ALA A 167 18.92 -24.49 -7.28
C ALA A 167 18.25 -23.10 -7.32
N PHE A 168 18.99 -22.08 -6.89
CA PHE A 168 18.68 -20.68 -7.15
C PHE A 168 19.72 -20.14 -8.12
N VAL A 169 19.28 -19.61 -9.26
CA VAL A 169 20.18 -19.04 -10.28
C VAL A 169 20.12 -17.53 -10.14
N THR A 170 21.24 -16.92 -9.72
CA THR A 170 21.32 -15.47 -9.46
C THR A 170 22.21 -14.73 -10.46
N GLU A 171 22.98 -15.45 -11.27
CA GLU A 171 23.87 -14.85 -12.28
C GLU A 171 23.09 -14.47 -13.53
N ALA A 172 23.33 -13.26 -14.06
CA ALA A 172 22.59 -12.72 -15.21
C ALA A 172 22.74 -13.57 -16.48
N ALA A 173 23.97 -13.94 -16.87
CA ALA A 173 24.21 -14.65 -18.11
C ALA A 173 23.55 -16.05 -18.20
N PRO A 174 23.50 -16.87 -17.12
CA PRO A 174 22.64 -18.05 -17.08
C PRO A 174 21.14 -17.75 -17.13
N VAL A 175 20.67 -16.72 -16.42
CA VAL A 175 19.25 -16.34 -16.41
C VAL A 175 18.78 -15.94 -17.80
N GLU A 176 19.53 -15.09 -18.52
CA GLU A 176 19.22 -14.66 -19.88
C GLU A 176 19.11 -15.85 -20.84
N ARG A 177 20.06 -16.80 -20.78
CA ARG A 177 20.03 -18.01 -21.61
C ARG A 177 18.79 -18.88 -21.34
N ILE A 178 18.39 -18.99 -20.07
CA ILE A 178 17.19 -19.74 -19.67
C ILE A 178 15.92 -19.04 -20.18
N LEU A 179 15.80 -17.73 -19.98
CA LEU A 179 14.62 -16.96 -20.42
C LEU A 179 14.47 -16.98 -21.94
N LEU A 180 15.55 -16.81 -22.70
CA LEU A 180 15.54 -16.93 -24.16
C LEU A 180 15.07 -18.31 -24.62
N ALA A 181 15.52 -19.38 -23.97
CA ALA A 181 15.10 -20.74 -24.30
C ALA A 181 13.62 -21.01 -23.98
N LEU A 182 13.06 -20.32 -23.00
CA LEU A 182 11.64 -20.39 -22.63
C LEU A 182 10.74 -19.46 -23.47
N GLY A 183 11.33 -18.57 -24.28
CA GLY A 183 10.60 -17.56 -25.05
C GLY A 183 10.10 -16.38 -24.21
N GLU A 184 10.66 -16.19 -23.01
CA GLU A 184 10.32 -15.11 -22.09
C GLU A 184 11.22 -13.88 -22.32
N PRO A 185 10.74 -12.64 -22.05
CA PRO A 185 11.54 -11.44 -22.18
C PRO A 185 12.71 -11.46 -21.19
N THR A 186 13.92 -11.14 -21.67
CA THR A 186 15.14 -11.05 -20.86
C THR A 186 15.28 -9.74 -20.12
N GLU A 187 14.62 -8.68 -20.60
CA GLU A 187 14.63 -7.38 -19.97
C GLU A 187 13.50 -7.28 -18.93
N PRO A 188 13.80 -6.85 -17.69
CA PRO A 188 12.76 -6.62 -16.70
C PRO A 188 11.83 -5.48 -17.16
N PRO A 189 10.54 -5.53 -16.84
CA PRO A 189 9.62 -4.44 -17.17
C PRO A 189 10.11 -3.15 -16.48
N PRO A 190 9.99 -1.99 -17.15
CA PRO A 190 10.41 -0.72 -16.57
C PRO A 190 9.60 -0.48 -15.29
N ILE A 191 10.29 -0.43 -14.15
CA ILE A 191 9.65 -0.10 -12.88
C ILE A 191 9.31 1.39 -12.92
N ALA A 192 8.03 1.70 -13.16
CA ALA A 192 7.57 3.06 -13.01
C ALA A 192 7.76 3.49 -11.55
N PRO A 193 8.36 4.66 -11.27
CA PRO A 193 8.46 5.14 -9.90
C PRO A 193 7.05 5.25 -9.32
N ALA A 194 6.89 4.76 -8.08
CA ALA A 194 5.68 5.03 -7.31
C ALA A 194 5.45 6.55 -7.34
N ARG A 195 4.23 6.96 -7.70
CA ARG A 195 3.91 8.38 -7.87
C ARG A 195 4.28 9.12 -6.59
N GLY A 196 5.28 9.98 -6.68
CA GLY A 196 5.75 10.74 -5.53
C GLY A 196 4.62 11.58 -4.94
N PRO A 197 4.66 11.87 -3.62
CA PRO A 197 3.78 12.87 -3.05
C PRO A 197 3.95 14.18 -3.85
N PRO A 198 2.86 14.92 -4.14
CA PRO A 198 2.96 16.16 -4.89
C PRO A 198 3.92 17.13 -4.18
N ALA A 199 4.93 17.61 -4.91
CA ALA A 199 5.69 18.78 -4.51
C ALA A 199 4.74 19.97 -4.58
N TRP A 200 4.65 20.74 -3.49
CA TRP A 200 4.02 22.05 -3.51
C TRP A 200 5.13 23.03 -3.91
N ASP A 201 4.92 23.80 -4.97
CA ASP A 201 5.83 24.88 -5.33
C ASP A 201 5.92 25.84 -4.14
N GLU A 202 7.15 26.10 -3.66
CA GLU A 202 7.43 27.02 -2.56
C GLU A 202 7.22 28.49 -2.96
N ASP A 203 6.80 28.75 -4.19
CA ASP A 203 6.51 30.09 -4.71
C ASP A 203 5.10 30.56 -4.32
N LEU A 204 4.85 30.64 -3.01
CA LEU A 204 3.91 31.64 -2.53
C LEU A 204 4.63 33.00 -2.55
N GLY A 205 4.66 33.61 -3.73
CA GLY A 205 5.03 35.01 -3.89
C GLY A 205 4.22 35.89 -2.92
N PRO A 206 4.71 37.10 -2.56
CA PRO A 206 4.07 37.93 -1.57
C PRO A 206 2.63 38.24 -1.99
N MET A 207 1.68 37.81 -1.16
CA MET A 207 0.25 38.15 -1.30
C MET A 207 0.08 39.68 -1.24
N PRO A 208 -0.78 40.28 -2.10
CA PRO A 208 -1.07 41.71 -2.10
C PRO A 208 -1.81 42.17 -0.83
#